data_AF-A0A9W9VBZ8-F1
#
_entry.id   AF-A0A9W9VBZ8-F1
#
_cell.length_a   1.000
_cell.length_b   1.000
_cell.length_c   1.000
_cell.angle_alpha   90.00
_cell.angle_beta   90.00
_cell.angle_gamma   90.00
#
_symmetry.space_group_name_H-M   'P 1'
#
loop_
_entity.id
_entity.type
_entity.pdbx_description
1 polymer ?
#
loop_
_entity_poly.entity_id
_entity_poly.type
_entity_poly.pdbx_seq_one_letter_code
_entity_poly.pdbx_strand_id
1 'polypeptide(L)'
;MEYEVYRHNEASDEDFEYIDSFFKRVLAEDKYLCNAAQKNLNAGVFVNGQLHPELESAPLFFQNTVRSLLTSHRKEEQKESREIWPARQTPAGSTTTEDMDFCSGLACSAEGKSELEW
;
A
#
# COMPACT_ATOMS: atom_id res chain seq x y z
N MET A 1 5.90 12.46 -1.44
CA MET A 1 4.52 12.84 -1.12
C MET A 1 4.10 13.81 -2.18
N GLU A 2 2.96 13.53 -2.77
CA GLU A 2 2.32 14.33 -3.81
C GLU A 2 1.00 14.81 -3.23
N TYR A 3 0.70 16.09 -3.40
CA TYR A 3 -0.52 16.70 -2.87
C TYR A 3 -0.83 17.96 -3.69
N GLU A 4 -2.10 18.31 -3.69
CA GLU A 4 -2.63 19.49 -4.33
C GLU A 4 -3.39 20.30 -3.27
N VAL A 5 -3.13 21.60 -3.20
CA VAL A 5 -3.81 22.50 -2.26
C VAL A 5 -4.72 23.41 -3.07
N TYR A 6 -6.01 23.33 -2.79
CA TYR A 6 -7.04 24.10 -3.47
C TYR A 6 -7.54 25.22 -2.56
N ARG A 7 -7.80 26.40 -3.14
CA ARG A 7 -8.42 27.53 -2.47
C ARG A 7 -9.65 28.03 -3.22
N HIS A 8 -10.52 28.74 -2.51
CA HIS A 8 -11.62 29.47 -3.13
C HIS A 8 -11.08 30.54 -4.09
N ASN A 9 -11.81 30.82 -5.18
CA ASN A 9 -11.40 31.78 -6.21
C ASN A 9 -11.23 33.22 -5.69
N GLU A 10 -11.92 33.56 -4.61
CA GLU A 10 -11.87 34.88 -3.96
C GLU A 10 -10.87 34.95 -2.79
N ALA A 11 -10.19 33.86 -2.45
CA ALA A 11 -9.20 33.86 -1.37
C ALA A 11 -7.94 34.64 -1.78
N SER A 12 -7.38 35.41 -0.84
CA SER A 12 -6.16 36.18 -1.10
C SER A 12 -4.93 35.28 -1.27
N ASP A 13 -3.90 35.81 -1.92
CA ASP A 13 -2.60 35.13 -2.01
C ASP A 13 -1.93 34.98 -0.65
N GLU A 14 -2.06 35.98 0.21
CA GLU A 14 -1.47 35.99 1.54
C GLU A 14 -2.07 34.91 2.45
N ASP A 15 -3.40 34.81 2.52
CA ASP A 15 -4.08 33.80 3.33
C ASP A 15 -3.78 32.39 2.83
N PHE A 16 -3.69 32.22 1.51
CA PHE A 16 -3.34 30.94 0.91
C PHE A 16 -1.92 30.52 1.24
N GLU A 17 -0.93 31.39 1.02
CA GLU A 17 0.48 31.07 1.26
C GLU A 17 0.74 30.78 2.75
N TYR A 18 0.04 31.48 3.65
CA TYR A 18 0.10 31.20 5.08
C TYR A 18 -0.33 29.75 5.41
N ILE A 19 -1.48 29.32 4.88
CA ILE A 19 -1.98 27.96 5.12
C ILE A 19 -1.15 26.91 4.37
N ASP A 20 -0.78 27.18 3.13
CA ASP A 20 0.02 26.27 2.30
C ASP A 20 1.40 26.01 2.94
N SER A 21 2.12 27.06 3.34
CA SER A 21 3.43 26.91 3.98
C SER A 21 3.35 26.13 5.30
N PHE A 22 2.31 26.38 6.11
CA PHE A 22 2.05 25.61 7.31
C PHE A 22 1.78 24.13 7.01
N PHE A 23 0.91 23.85 6.04
CA PHE A 23 0.54 22.49 5.65
C PHE A 23 1.75 21.71 5.11
N LYS A 24 2.56 22.34 4.25
CA LYS A 24 3.80 21.76 3.72
C LYS A 24 4.78 21.39 4.83
N ARG A 25 4.90 22.22 5.87
CA ARG A 25 5.76 21.94 7.02
C ARG A 25 5.25 20.74 7.82
N VAL A 26 3.96 20.69 8.16
CA VAL A 26 3.36 19.55 8.89
C VAL A 26 3.56 18.25 8.12
N LEU A 27 3.31 18.27 6.81
CA LEU A 27 3.56 17.11 5.95
C LEU A 27 5.03 16.66 5.98
N ALA A 28 5.98 17.59 5.93
CA ALA A 28 7.40 17.25 6.02
C ALA A 28 7.74 16.60 7.37
N GLU A 29 7.17 17.10 8.46
CA GLU A 29 7.30 16.53 9.81
C GLU A 29 6.72 15.11 9.88
N ASP A 30 5.50 14.90 9.38
CA ASP A 30 4.84 13.59 9.33
C ASP A 30 5.62 12.57 8.50
N LYS A 31 6.19 13.00 7.36
CA LYS A 31 7.06 12.15 6.53
C LYS A 31 8.26 11.65 7.32
N TYR A 32 8.88 12.52 8.11
CA TYR A 32 10.03 12.14 8.93
C TYR A 32 9.62 11.13 10.00
N LEU A 33 8.50 11.36 10.69
CA LEU A 33 7.96 10.44 11.69
C LEU A 33 7.66 9.05 11.10
N CYS A 34 6.98 9.00 9.95
CA CYS A 34 6.68 7.74 9.26
C CYS A 34 7.93 6.98 8.84
N ASN A 35 8.95 7.68 8.31
CA ASN A 35 10.21 7.05 7.92
C ASN A 35 10.98 6.48 9.12
N ALA A 36 11.00 7.21 10.24
CA ALA A 36 11.62 6.74 11.48
C ALA A 36 10.88 5.53 12.05
N ALA A 37 9.55 5.56 12.05
CA ALA A 37 8.72 4.42 12.45
C ALA A 37 8.99 3.19 11.57
N GLN A 38 9.05 3.35 10.24
CA GLN A 38 9.38 2.26 9.32
C GLN A 38 10.77 1.68 9.59
N LYS A 39 11.77 2.53 9.88
CA LYS A 39 13.11 2.06 10.26
C LYS A 39 13.07 1.20 11.52
N ASN A 40 12.27 1.57 12.52
CA ASN A 40 12.11 0.79 13.74
C ASN A 40 11.39 -0.54 13.49
N LEU A 41 10.37 -0.56 12.62
CA LEU A 41 9.70 -1.80 12.20
C LEU A 41 10.67 -2.75 11.51
N ASN A 42 11.52 -2.22 10.62
CA ASN A 42 12.52 -3.01 9.89
C ASN A 42 13.59 -3.62 10.80
N ALA A 43 13.80 -3.07 12.01
CA ALA A 43 14.72 -3.65 12.99
C ALA A 43 14.19 -4.96 13.59
N GLY A 44 12.91 -5.31 13.39
CA GLY A 44 12.32 -6.59 13.77
C GLY A 44 12.05 -6.77 15.27
N VAL A 45 12.34 -5.77 16.10
CA VAL A 45 12.09 -5.83 17.56
C VAL A 45 10.61 -5.59 17.89
N PHE A 46 9.93 -4.76 17.11
CA PHE A 46 8.51 -4.49 17.29
C PHE A 46 7.66 -5.54 16.54
N VAL A 47 6.75 -6.20 17.26
CA VAL A 47 5.84 -7.22 16.69
C VAL A 47 4.42 -6.66 16.54
N ASN A 48 3.86 -6.15 17.63
CA ASN A 48 2.55 -5.51 17.65
C ASN A 48 2.43 -4.56 18.86
N GLY A 49 1.50 -3.63 18.77
CA GLY A 49 1.15 -2.69 19.85
C GLY A 49 -0.35 -2.49 19.90
N GLN A 50 -0.87 -2.09 21.07
CA GLN A 50 -2.27 -1.69 21.20
C GLN A 50 -2.38 -0.20 20.89
N LEU A 51 -3.30 0.14 19.99
CA LEU A 51 -3.67 1.52 19.71
C LEU A 51 -4.70 1.99 20.72
N HIS A 52 -4.65 3.28 21.06
CA HIS A 52 -5.59 3.89 21.97
C HIS A 52 -6.99 3.92 21.35
N PRO A 53 -8.02 3.31 21.97
CA PRO A 53 -9.33 3.14 21.33
C PRO A 53 -10.01 4.44 20.88
N GLU A 54 -9.87 5.51 21.67
CA GLU A 54 -10.52 6.80 21.37
C GLU A 54 -9.68 7.69 20.44
N LEU A 55 -8.41 7.94 20.80
CA LEU A 55 -7.51 8.83 20.07
C LEU A 55 -7.00 8.25 18.74
N GLU A 56 -7.00 6.92 18.59
CA GLU A 56 -6.49 6.23 17.40
C GLU A 56 -7.58 5.35 16.74
N SER A 57 -8.84 5.75 16.91
CA SER A 57 -10.00 5.09 16.28
C SER A 57 -9.93 5.07 14.75
N ALA A 58 -9.46 6.14 14.12
CA ALA A 58 -9.31 6.22 12.67
C ALA A 58 -8.21 5.28 12.12
N PRO A 59 -6.98 5.25 12.68
CA PRO A 59 -5.99 4.22 12.34
C PRO A 59 -6.52 2.79 12.51
N LEU A 60 -7.25 2.49 13.59
CA LEU A 60 -7.87 1.18 13.81
C LEU A 60 -8.86 0.82 12.70
N PHE A 61 -9.74 1.77 12.33
CA PHE A 61 -10.69 1.58 11.24
C PHE A 61 -9.99 1.32 9.90
N PHE A 62 -8.94 2.10 9.60
CA PHE A 62 -8.16 1.93 8.38
C PHE A 62 -7.48 0.56 8.30
N GLN A 63 -6.78 0.15 9.38
CA GLN A 63 -6.11 -1.15 9.45
C GLN A 63 -7.09 -2.31 9.25
N ASN A 64 -8.26 -2.24 9.90
CA ASN A 64 -9.31 -3.25 9.76
C ASN A 64 -9.87 -3.31 8.33
N THR A 65 -10.08 -2.16 7.70
CA THR A 65 -10.58 -2.05 6.33
C THR A 65 -9.61 -2.68 5.34
N VAL A 66 -8.33 -2.30 5.40
CA VAL A 66 -7.28 -2.86 4.52
C VAL A 66 -7.17 -4.37 4.70
N ARG A 67 -7.15 -4.86 5.96
CA ARG A 67 -7.11 -6.30 6.24
C ARG A 67 -8.30 -7.04 5.65
N SER A 68 -9.50 -6.48 5.80
CA SER A 68 -10.73 -7.06 5.24
C SER A 68 -10.66 -7.16 3.72
N LEU A 69 -10.24 -6.08 3.05
CA LEU A 69 -10.11 -6.04 1.59
C LEU A 69 -9.10 -7.07 1.07
N LEU A 70 -7.90 -7.13 1.67
CA LEU A 70 -6.85 -8.07 1.27
C LEU A 70 -7.27 -9.52 1.48
N THR A 71 -7.85 -9.83 2.65
CA THR A 71 -8.31 -11.20 2.95
C THR A 71 -9.49 -11.62 2.07
N SER A 72 -10.40 -10.70 1.74
CA SER A 72 -11.53 -10.97 0.85
C SER A 72 -11.07 -11.18 -0.59
N HIS A 73 -10.16 -10.34 -1.08
CA HIS A 73 -9.58 -10.50 -2.41
C HIS A 73 -8.86 -11.85 -2.54
N ARG A 74 -8.04 -12.22 -1.54
CA ARG A 74 -7.33 -13.49 -1.53
C ARG A 74 -8.27 -14.70 -1.55
N LYS A 75 -9.42 -14.62 -0.87
CA LYS A 75 -10.44 -15.68 -0.90
C LYS A 75 -11.04 -15.85 -2.29
N GLU A 76 -11.25 -14.76 -3.02
CA GLU A 76 -11.78 -14.84 -4.38
C GLU A 76 -10.76 -15.46 -5.34
N GLU A 77 -9.49 -15.07 -5.25
CA GLU A 77 -8.42 -15.70 -6.04
C GLU A 77 -8.30 -17.21 -5.78
N GLN A 78 -8.43 -17.63 -4.52
CA GLN A 78 -8.41 -19.05 -4.15
C GLN A 78 -9.63 -19.80 -4.73
N LYS A 79 -10.80 -19.16 -4.70
CA LYS A 79 -12.03 -19.72 -5.28
C LYS A 79 -11.93 -19.86 -6.80
N GLU A 80 -11.33 -18.90 -7.48
CA GLU A 80 -11.10 -18.96 -8.92
C GLU A 80 -9.83 -19.73 -9.32
N SER A 81 -9.03 -20.17 -8.34
CA SER A 81 -7.74 -20.84 -8.54
C SER A 81 -6.79 -20.08 -9.48
N ARG A 82 -6.87 -18.75 -9.46
CA ARG A 82 -6.05 -17.85 -10.28
C ARG A 82 -5.91 -16.51 -9.59
N GLU A 83 -4.83 -15.80 -9.91
CA GLU A 83 -4.67 -14.42 -9.48
C GLU A 83 -5.63 -13.49 -10.25
N ILE A 84 -6.14 -12.48 -9.54
CA ILE A 84 -7.07 -11.50 -10.11
C ILE A 84 -6.31 -10.18 -10.25
N TRP A 85 -6.03 -9.81 -11.50
CA TRP A 85 -5.30 -8.59 -11.83
C TRP A 85 -6.21 -7.59 -12.56
N PRO A 86 -6.90 -6.66 -11.86
CA PRO A 86 -7.88 -5.78 -12.49
C PRO A 86 -7.30 -4.87 -13.58
N ALA A 87 -6.03 -4.48 -13.43
CA ALA A 87 -5.33 -3.61 -14.38
C ALA A 87 -4.62 -4.37 -15.51
N ARG A 88 -4.60 -5.71 -15.49
CA ARG A 88 -3.90 -6.51 -16.51
C ARG A 88 -4.69 -6.47 -17.82
N GLN A 89 -4.01 -6.09 -18.89
CA GLN A 89 -4.58 -6.17 -20.22
C GLN A 89 -4.78 -7.65 -20.61
N THR A 90 -5.93 -7.96 -21.22
CA THR A 90 -6.15 -9.27 -21.82
C THR A 90 -5.32 -9.35 -23.09
N PRO A 91 -4.35 -10.28 -23.21
CA PRO A 91 -3.53 -10.40 -24.40
C PRO A 91 -4.40 -10.75 -25.61
N ALA A 92 -4.12 -10.12 -26.76
CA ALA A 92 -4.76 -10.42 -28.02
C ALA A 92 -3.72 -11.05 -28.98
N GLY A 93 -3.93 -12.32 -29.34
CA GLY A 93 -3.07 -13.06 -30.27
C GLY A 93 -2.35 -14.24 -29.63
N SER A 94 -1.96 -15.23 -30.44
CA SER A 94 -1.35 -16.49 -29.98
C SER A 94 0.07 -16.32 -29.44
N THR A 95 0.89 -15.47 -30.08
CA THR A 95 2.30 -15.24 -29.68
C THR A 95 2.41 -14.66 -28.28
N THR A 96 1.52 -13.73 -27.90
CA THR A 96 1.50 -13.16 -26.54
C THR A 96 1.10 -14.17 -25.47
N THR A 97 0.30 -15.19 -25.82
CA THR A 97 -0.07 -16.27 -24.90
C THR A 97 1.12 -17.19 -24.67
N GLU A 98 1.85 -17.56 -25.72
CA GLU A 98 3.07 -18.40 -25.62
C GLU A 98 4.14 -17.75 -24.74
N ASP A 99 4.40 -16.45 -24.91
CA ASP A 99 5.36 -15.71 -24.08
C ASP A 99 4.92 -15.63 -22.61
N MET A 100 3.61 -15.44 -22.36
CA MET A 100 3.06 -15.42 -21.00
C MET A 100 3.15 -16.78 -20.32
N ASP A 101 2.86 -17.86 -21.04
CA ASP A 101 2.94 -19.22 -20.53
C ASP A 101 4.40 -19.57 -20.20
N PHE A 102 5.34 -19.23 -21.08
CA PHE A 102 6.78 -19.36 -20.84
C PHE A 102 7.21 -18.60 -19.57
N CYS A 103 6.82 -17.33 -19.43
CA CYS A 103 7.17 -16.53 -18.26
C CYS A 103 6.54 -17.08 -16.97
N SER A 104 5.30 -17.59 -17.04
CA SER A 104 4.62 -18.20 -15.89
C SER A 104 5.33 -19.47 -15.43
N GLY A 105 5.89 -20.26 -16.36
CA GLY A 105 6.69 -21.45 -16.05
C GLY A 105 8.05 -21.15 -15.45
N LEU A 106 8.56 -19.92 -15.61
CA LEU A 106 9.80 -19.45 -14.98
C LEU A 106 9.58 -18.87 -13.59
N ALA A 107 8.35 -18.52 -13.22
CA ALA A 107 8.06 -18.05 -11.87
C ALA A 107 8.38 -19.18 -10.89
N CYS A 108 9.34 -18.95 -9.98
CA CYS A 108 9.72 -19.93 -8.97
C CYS A 108 8.48 -20.37 -8.18
N SER A 109 7.95 -21.54 -8.52
CA SER A 109 6.88 -22.15 -7.77
C SER A 109 7.37 -22.44 -6.36
N ALA A 110 6.53 -22.12 -5.37
CA ALA A 110 6.70 -22.54 -3.98
C ALA A 110 6.56 -24.07 -3.79
N GLU A 111 6.73 -24.85 -4.86
CA GLU A 111 6.77 -26.32 -4.89
C GLU A 111 8.23 -26.75 -4.81
N GLY A 112 8.85 -26.43 -3.68
CA GLY A 112 10.27 -26.68 -3.46
C GLY A 112 10.86 -25.79 -2.39
N LYS A 113 10.17 -25.60 -1.25
CA LYS A 113 10.85 -25.14 -0.04
C LYS A 113 11.76 -26.28 0.43
N SER A 114 12.96 -26.37 -0.12
CA SER A 114 14.08 -26.94 0.63
C SER A 114 14.13 -26.19 1.96
N GLU A 115 14.09 -26.93 3.07
CA GLU A 115 14.54 -26.47 4.38
C GLU A 115 15.78 -25.59 4.22
N LEU A 116 15.60 -24.28 4.40
CA LEU A 116 16.71 -23.38 4.63
C LEU A 116 16.79 -23.21 6.14
N GLU A 117 17.49 -24.16 6.77
CA GLU A 117 18.12 -23.94 8.07
C GLU A 117 19.25 -22.92 7.87
N TRP A 118 19.13 -21.79 8.56
CA TRP A 118 20.26 -20.97 9.04
C TRP A 118 19.88 -20.39 10.39
#